data_AF-A0A1Z5RBM6-F1
#
_entry.id   AF-A0A1Z5RBM6-F1
#
_cell.length_a   1.000
_cell.length_b   1.000
_cell.length_c   1.000
_cell.angle_alpha   90.00
_cell.angle_beta   90.00
_cell.angle_gamma   90.00
#
_symmetry.space_group_name_H-M   'P 1'
#
loop_
_entity.id
_entity.type
_entity.pdbx_description
1 polymer ?
#
loop_
_entity_poly.entity_id
_entity_poly.type
_entity_poly.pdbx_seq_one_letter_code
_entity_poly.pdbx_strand_id
1 'polypeptide(L)'
;GFICVPYIIISPPAPPPPPAFLLPVGSQPPPRDEELSSATPRSREKMPKQIHEIKDFLLTARRKDARSVKIKRSKDVVKFKVRCSKYLYTLCVFDAEKANKLKQSLPPGLSVQEV
;
A
#
# COMPACT_ATOMS: atom_id res chain seq x y z
N GLY A 1 -38.77 -45.29 -22.43
CA GLY A 1 -40.04 -44.61 -22.06
C GLY A 1 -39.91 -44.18 -20.62
N PHE A 2 -40.09 -42.89 -20.29
CA PHE A 2 -41.37 -42.34 -19.81
C PHE A 2 -41.96 -43.25 -18.73
N ILE A 3 -42.17 -42.83 -17.47
CA ILE A 3 -43.28 -41.97 -17.04
C ILE A 3 -43.06 -41.52 -15.55
N CYS A 4 -43.58 -40.32 -15.22
CA CYS A 4 -44.03 -39.77 -13.92
C CYS A 4 -43.09 -39.52 -12.71
N VAL A 5 -42.94 -38.22 -12.45
CA VAL A 5 -42.79 -37.56 -11.14
C VAL A 5 -43.93 -37.96 -10.17
N PRO A 6 -43.71 -38.00 -8.84
CA PRO A 6 -44.10 -36.84 -8.03
C PRO A 6 -43.23 -36.70 -6.78
N TYR A 7 -42.07 -36.02 -6.89
CA TYR A 7 -41.45 -35.41 -5.72
C TYR A 7 -41.46 -33.91 -5.95
N ILE A 8 -42.39 -33.28 -5.25
CA ILE A 8 -42.63 -31.84 -5.21
C ILE A 8 -41.32 -31.19 -4.77
N ILE A 9 -40.61 -30.55 -5.70
CA ILE A 9 -39.54 -29.62 -5.35
C ILE A 9 -40.24 -28.35 -4.89
N ILE A 10 -40.51 -28.29 -3.59
CA ILE A 10 -40.97 -27.09 -2.89
C ILE A 10 -39.78 -26.12 -2.89
N SER A 11 -39.75 -25.22 -3.88
CA SER A 11 -38.89 -24.05 -3.87
C SER A 11 -39.32 -23.14 -2.72
N PRO A 12 -38.48 -22.89 -1.70
CA PRO A 12 -38.82 -21.92 -0.67
C PRO A 12 -38.74 -20.49 -1.23
N PRO A 13 -39.74 -19.61 -0.97
CA PRO A 13 -39.66 -18.20 -1.32
C PRO A 13 -38.70 -17.45 -0.38
N ALA A 14 -37.86 -16.59 -0.96
CA ALA A 14 -36.96 -15.68 -0.24
C ALA A 14 -37.71 -14.38 0.20
N PRO A 15 -37.11 -13.50 1.04
CA PRO A 15 -37.64 -13.07 2.35
C PRO A 15 -38.10 -11.59 2.41
N PRO A 16 -38.61 -11.09 3.55
CA PRO A 16 -38.49 -9.68 3.90
C PRO A 16 -37.36 -9.43 4.93
N PRO A 17 -36.58 -8.33 4.80
CA PRO A 17 -35.55 -7.97 5.76
C PRO A 17 -36.16 -7.45 7.08
N PRO A 18 -35.47 -7.61 8.23
CA PRO A 18 -35.89 -7.01 9.49
C PRO A 18 -35.71 -5.48 9.47
N PRO A 19 -36.54 -4.74 10.23
CA PRO A 19 -36.42 -3.29 10.34
C PRO A 19 -35.14 -2.89 11.07
N ALA A 20 -34.51 -1.83 10.56
CA ALA A 20 -33.30 -1.23 11.11
C ALA A 20 -33.51 -0.80 12.57
N PHE A 21 -33.02 -1.63 13.50
CA PHE A 21 -32.87 -1.23 14.89
C PHE A 21 -31.60 -0.40 15.05
N LEU A 22 -31.82 0.88 15.28
CA LEU A 22 -30.84 1.85 15.76
C LEU A 22 -30.15 1.32 17.03
N LEU A 23 -28.85 1.09 16.96
CA LEU A 23 -28.01 1.02 18.15
C LEU A 23 -27.27 2.35 18.36
N PRO A 24 -27.16 2.80 19.62
CA PRO A 24 -26.57 4.07 19.97
C PRO A 24 -25.03 3.99 20.05
N VAL A 25 -24.44 5.17 19.80
CA VAL A 25 -23.04 5.59 20.01
C VAL A 25 -22.27 4.78 21.07
N GLY A 26 -21.12 4.24 20.64
CA GLY A 26 -20.15 3.59 21.52
C GLY A 26 -18.79 3.39 20.83
N SER A 27 -18.03 4.48 20.71
CA SER A 27 -16.57 4.52 20.79
C SER A 27 -15.74 3.37 20.19
N GLN A 28 -15.45 3.42 18.89
CA GLN A 28 -14.12 3.10 18.36
C GLN A 28 -13.99 3.62 16.92
N PRO A 29 -13.10 4.58 16.63
CA PRO A 29 -12.86 4.97 15.25
C PRO A 29 -12.19 3.82 14.50
N PRO A 30 -12.74 3.36 13.35
CA PRO A 30 -11.99 2.50 12.46
C PRO A 30 -10.84 3.32 11.82
N PRO A 31 -9.64 2.76 11.61
CA PRO A 31 -8.67 3.38 10.72
C PRO A 31 -9.21 3.22 9.30
N ARG A 32 -9.92 4.24 8.81
CA ARG A 32 -10.37 4.30 7.42
C ARG A 32 -9.77 5.53 6.76
N ASP A 33 -8.83 5.20 5.89
CA ASP A 33 -8.32 5.99 4.79
C ASP A 33 -9.45 6.66 4.01
N GLU A 34 -9.47 8.00 3.98
CA GLU A 34 -9.86 8.82 2.82
C GLU A 34 -9.68 10.29 3.18
N GLU A 35 -8.49 10.83 2.94
CA GLU A 35 -8.41 12.22 2.51
C GLU A 35 -7.62 12.27 1.22
N LEU A 36 -8.38 12.15 0.13
CA LEU A 36 -8.07 12.67 -1.19
C LEU A 36 -7.81 14.18 -1.05
N SER A 37 -6.61 14.56 -0.61
CA SER A 37 -6.13 15.93 -0.79
C SER A 37 -5.48 16.02 -2.17
N SER A 38 -6.33 16.29 -3.15
CA SER A 38 -5.98 16.95 -4.40
C SER A 38 -5.44 18.35 -4.09
N ALA A 39 -4.18 18.41 -3.71
CA ALA A 39 -3.41 19.64 -3.75
C ALA A 39 -2.04 19.25 -4.29
N THR A 40 -1.83 19.41 -5.60
CA THR A 40 -0.48 19.45 -6.16
C THR A 40 0.28 20.57 -5.44
N PRO A 41 1.22 20.26 -4.52
CA PRO A 41 2.02 21.29 -3.92
C PRO A 41 2.96 21.75 -5.01
N ARG A 42 2.77 22.99 -5.46
CA ARG A 42 3.75 23.73 -6.25
C ARG A 42 5.12 23.56 -5.59
N SER A 43 6.10 23.30 -6.45
CA SER A 43 7.47 22.91 -6.17
C SER A 43 8.13 23.79 -5.10
N ARG A 44 8.04 23.39 -3.84
CA ARG A 44 9.07 23.73 -2.86
C ARG A 44 10.18 22.71 -3.08
N GLU A 45 11.35 23.15 -3.55
CA GLU A 45 12.52 22.30 -3.74
C GLU A 45 12.75 21.45 -2.49
N LYS A 46 12.42 20.17 -2.61
CA LYS A 46 12.66 19.21 -1.54
C LYS A 46 14.11 18.81 -1.67
N MET A 47 14.98 19.51 -0.94
CA MET A 47 16.40 19.17 -0.87
C MET A 47 16.55 17.66 -0.64
N PRO A 48 17.19 16.93 -1.57
CA PRO A 48 17.36 15.50 -1.44
C PRO A 48 18.32 15.20 -0.28
N LYS A 49 18.00 14.18 0.51
CA LYS A 49 18.89 13.66 1.55
C LYS A 49 19.49 12.35 1.07
N GLN A 50 20.79 12.20 1.23
CA GLN A 50 21.48 10.95 0.94
C GLN A 50 21.54 10.08 2.20
N ILE A 51 21.15 8.82 2.04
CA ILE A 51 21.34 7.79 3.06
C ILE A 51 22.58 6.98 2.65
N HIS A 52 23.53 6.83 3.57
CA HIS A 52 24.74 6.03 3.37
C HIS A 52 24.56 4.60 3.90
N GLU A 53 23.72 4.41 4.92
CA GLU A 53 23.52 3.12 5.56
C GLU A 53 22.20 2.43 5.21
N ILE A 54 22.26 1.12 5.08
CA ILE A 54 21.09 0.28 4.81
C ILE A 54 20.10 0.30 5.99
N LYS A 55 20.60 0.41 7.22
CA LYS A 55 19.78 0.44 8.45
C LYS A 55 18.82 1.63 8.43
N ASP A 56 19.34 2.82 8.13
CA ASP A 56 18.57 4.05 8.01
C ASP A 56 17.55 3.98 6.87
N PHE A 57 17.89 3.30 5.77
CA PHE A 57 16.98 3.07 4.67
C PHE A 57 15.77 2.22 5.09
N LEU A 58 16.00 1.09 5.77
CA LEU A 58 14.92 0.22 6.25
C LEU A 58 14.03 0.95 7.28
N LEU A 59 14.63 1.77 8.16
CA LEU A 59 13.88 2.60 9.10
C LEU A 59 13.01 3.64 8.39
N THR A 60 13.53 4.24 7.31
CA THR A 60 12.80 5.22 6.49
C THR A 60 11.68 4.56 5.67
N ALA A 61 11.88 3.34 5.16
CA ALA A 61 10.89 2.61 4.39
C ALA A 61 9.69 2.12 5.23
N ARG A 62 9.91 1.78 6.51
CA ARG A 62 8.83 1.37 7.44
C ARG A 62 8.10 2.54 8.09
N ARG A 63 8.55 3.76 7.83
CA ARG A 63 8.06 4.96 8.48
C ARG A 63 6.72 5.38 7.85
N LYS A 64 5.74 5.75 8.68
CA LYS A 64 4.37 6.12 8.25
C LYS A 64 4.29 7.29 7.26
N ASP A 65 5.34 8.08 7.14
CA ASP A 65 5.48 9.20 6.21
C ASP A 65 6.03 8.79 4.83
N ALA A 66 6.49 7.55 4.66
CA ALA A 66 6.92 7.01 3.38
C ALA A 66 5.71 6.62 2.53
N ARG A 67 5.52 7.31 1.41
CA ARG A 67 4.39 7.11 0.50
C ARG A 67 4.71 6.14 -0.63
N SER A 68 5.92 6.23 -1.18
CA SER A 68 6.33 5.41 -2.32
C SER A 68 7.85 5.30 -2.38
N VAL A 69 8.34 4.21 -2.94
CA VAL A 69 9.77 3.99 -3.20
C VAL A 69 9.96 3.86 -4.70
N LYS A 70 10.84 4.68 -5.26
CA LYS A 70 11.26 4.60 -6.66
C LYS A 70 12.62 3.93 -6.74
N ILE A 71 12.68 2.74 -7.30
CA ILE A 71 13.91 2.00 -7.54
C ILE A 71 14.40 2.41 -8.92
N LYS A 72 15.52 3.13 -8.99
CA LYS A 72 16.17 3.46 -10.26
C LYS A 72 17.35 2.54 -10.47
N ARG A 73 17.29 1.69 -11.49
CA ARG A 73 18.46 0.91 -11.91
C ARG A 73 19.32 1.74 -12.88
N SER A 74 20.62 1.72 -12.68
CA SER A 74 21.64 2.23 -13.60
C SER A 74 22.68 1.12 -13.81
N LYS A 75 23.59 1.27 -14.78
CA LYS A 75 24.50 0.20 -15.23
C LYS A 75 25.16 -0.56 -14.06
N ASP A 76 25.76 0.18 -13.13
CA ASP A 76 26.50 -0.40 -11.98
C ASP A 76 26.00 0.12 -10.63
N VAL A 77 24.88 0.87 -10.61
CA VAL A 77 24.37 1.50 -9.40
C VAL A 77 22.85 1.42 -9.38
N VAL A 78 22.31 0.87 -8.30
CA VAL A 78 20.87 0.91 -8.00
C VAL A 78 20.61 2.00 -6.97
N LYS A 79 19.72 2.93 -7.30
CA LYS A 79 19.34 4.03 -6.40
C LYS A 79 17.92 3.81 -5.90
N PHE A 80 17.78 3.59 -4.60
CA PHE A 80 16.48 3.53 -3.94
C PHE A 80 16.07 4.92 -3.48
N LYS A 81 15.02 5.47 -4.07
CA LYS A 81 14.51 6.81 -3.78
C LYS A 81 13.21 6.70 -3.00
N VAL A 82 13.26 6.88 -1.68
CA VAL A 82 12.07 6.91 -0.82
C VAL A 82 11.44 8.30 -0.87
N ARG A 83 10.14 8.36 -1.17
CA ARG A 83 9.35 9.57 -1.11
C ARG A 83 8.70 9.70 0.26
N CYS A 84 9.21 10.62 1.07
CA CYS A 84 8.60 11.00 2.34
C CYS A 84 7.78 12.30 2.19
N SER A 85 7.08 12.70 3.25
CA SER A 85 6.29 13.93 3.29
C SER A 85 7.11 15.17 2.92
N LYS A 86 8.26 15.37 3.57
CA LYS A 86 9.09 16.59 3.41
C LYS A 86 10.28 16.41 2.45
N TYR A 87 10.97 15.28 2.49
CA TYR A 87 12.23 15.06 1.76
C TYR A 87 12.16 13.84 0.85
N LEU A 88 13.08 13.75 -0.10
CA LEU A 88 13.37 12.54 -0.85
C LEU A 88 14.67 11.96 -0.31
N TYR A 89 14.62 10.70 0.13
CA TYR A 89 15.80 10.00 0.60
C TYR A 89 16.33 9.10 -0.51
N THR A 90 17.63 9.18 -0.80
CA THR A 90 18.28 8.32 -1.80
C THR A 90 19.33 7.45 -1.12
N LEU A 91 19.19 6.13 -1.26
CA LEU A 91 20.26 5.17 -0.98
C LEU A 91 20.89 4.75 -2.31
N CYS A 92 22.20 4.91 -2.44
CA CYS A 92 22.97 4.41 -3.59
C CYS A 92 23.62 3.08 -3.21
N VAL A 93 23.34 2.03 -3.99
CA VAL A 93 23.95 0.70 -3.81
C VAL A 93 24.66 0.33 -5.10
N PHE A 94 25.94 -0.02 -5.01
CA PHE A 94 26.74 -0.44 -6.16
C PHE A 94 26.54 -1.93 -6.48
N ASP A 95 26.22 -2.75 -5.48
CA ASP A 95 26.01 -4.18 -5.65
C ASP A 95 24.56 -4.53 -6.04
N ALA A 96 24.36 -5.09 -7.23
CA ALA A 96 23.05 -5.51 -7.71
C ALA A 96 22.41 -6.62 -6.84
N GLU A 97 23.21 -7.55 -6.32
CA GLU A 97 22.71 -8.62 -5.46
C GLU A 97 22.18 -8.10 -4.12
N LYS A 98 22.91 -7.18 -3.49
CA LYS A 98 22.45 -6.53 -2.25
C LYS A 98 21.20 -5.70 -2.51
N ALA A 99 21.12 -5.03 -3.65
CA ALA A 99 19.93 -4.29 -4.05
C ALA A 99 18.71 -5.22 -4.22
N ASN A 100 18.86 -6.41 -4.81
CA ASN A 100 17.76 -7.36 -4.95
C ASN A 100 17.26 -7.87 -3.59
N LYS A 101 18.17 -8.16 -2.65
CA LYS A 101 17.80 -8.50 -1.27
C LYS A 101 17.05 -7.35 -0.59
N LEU A 102 17.52 -6.11 -0.79
CA LEU A 102 16.85 -4.92 -0.26
C LEU A 102 15.44 -4.72 -0.82
N LYS A 103 15.25 -4.99 -2.12
CA LYS A 103 13.92 -4.94 -2.75
C LYS A 103 12.95 -5.94 -2.10
N GLN A 104 13.42 -7.12 -1.70
CA GLN A 104 12.59 -8.13 -1.01
C GLN A 104 12.30 -7.77 0.45
N SER A 105 13.22 -7.06 1.12
CA SER A 105 13.02 -6.59 2.49
C SER A 105 12.06 -5.39 2.60
N LEU A 106 11.63 -4.81 1.48
CA LEU A 106 10.67 -3.71 1.50
C LEU A 106 9.29 -4.23 1.96
N PRO A 107 8.58 -3.46 2.80
CA PRO A 107 7.25 -3.84 3.25
C PRO A 107 6.26 -3.87 2.07
N PRO A 108 5.42 -4.92 1.91
CA PRO A 108 4.52 -5.10 0.77
C PRO A 108 3.37 -4.07 0.70
N GLY A 109 3.15 -3.29 1.76
CA GLY A 109 2.16 -2.21 1.79
C GLY A 109 2.66 -0.87 1.23
N LEU A 110 3.92 -0.80 0.78
CA LEU A 110 4.50 0.43 0.27
C LEU A 110 4.54 0.40 -1.27
N SER A 111 4.05 1.47 -1.92
CA SER A 111 4.00 1.54 -3.38
C SER A 111 5.41 1.60 -3.98
N VAL A 112 5.83 0.54 -4.66
CA VAL A 112 7.15 0.44 -5.31
C VAL A 112 7.00 0.71 -6.81
N GLN A 113 7.74 1.71 -7.32
CA GLN A 113 7.87 1.97 -8.75
C GLN A 113 9.28 1.66 -9.21
N GLU A 114 9.42 0.82 -10.21
CA GLU A 114 10.69 0.45 -10.82
C GLU A 114 10.89 1.21 -12.13
N VAL A 115 12.02 1.93 -12.28
CA VAL A 115 12.35 2.80 -13.42
C VAL A 115 13.81 2.65 -13.84
#